data_AF-A0A7R9THL5-F1
#
_entry.id   AF-A0A7R9THL5-F1
#
_cell.length_a   1.000
_cell.length_b   1.000
_cell.length_c   1.000
_cell.angle_alpha   90.00
_cell.angle_beta   90.00
_cell.angle_gamma   90.00
#
_symmetry.space_group_name_H-M   'P 1'
#
loop_
_entity.id
_entity.type
_entity.pdbx_description
1 polymer ?
#
loop_
_entity_poly.entity_id
_entity_poly.type
_entity_poly.pdbx_seq_one_letter_code
_entity_poly.pdbx_strand_id
1 'polypeptide(L)'
;SLTNLLAVHDWRVTNALYCCYDVVRGVDVRVEVNMPGGCVCYTVGPDGTIDEREPDEAEWETARLSAWLRAAAAPGEALRAGCLQRFEPQATPAQEADFLALAAEAARSADARSRAGGADSAGARALLGDLLASVRQQLSCRQLLARGVEWFRALAEGDERATGVDAAWAYAWGFERTTG
;
A
#
# COMPACT_ATOMS: atom_id res chain seq x y z
N SER A 1 14.98 19.52 34.60
CA SER A 1 15.22 19.57 33.15
C SER A 1 14.98 18.19 32.56
N LEU A 2 14.14 18.07 31.51
CA LEU A 2 13.87 16.80 30.80
C LEU A 2 15.13 16.14 30.23
N THR A 3 16.23 16.90 30.12
CA THR A 3 17.56 16.42 29.70
C THR A 3 18.14 15.34 30.62
N ASN A 4 17.69 15.23 31.88
CA ASN A 4 18.23 14.24 32.84
C ASN A 4 17.56 12.87 32.80
N LEU A 5 16.35 12.73 32.20
CA LEU A 5 15.66 11.44 32.07
C LEU A 5 16.22 10.58 30.94
N LEU A 6 16.84 11.20 29.94
CA LEU A 6 17.48 10.52 28.80
C LEU A 6 18.97 10.21 29.04
N ALA A 7 19.56 10.70 30.14
CA ALA A 7 21.00 10.72 30.32
C ALA A 7 21.58 9.56 31.16
N VAL A 8 20.78 8.57 31.60
CA VAL A 8 21.28 7.56 32.58
C VAL A 8 20.84 6.12 32.30
N HIS A 9 20.39 5.77 31.09
CA HIS A 9 20.04 4.38 30.78
C HIS A 9 20.64 3.91 29.46
N ASP A 10 21.46 2.84 29.53
CA ASP A 10 21.78 1.96 28.40
C ASP A 10 20.49 1.25 27.96
N TRP A 11 19.61 1.98 27.26
CA TRP A 11 18.41 1.38 26.71
C TRP A 11 18.80 0.56 25.47
N ARG A 12 18.22 -0.64 25.37
CA ARG A 12 18.38 -1.54 24.23
C ARG A 12 17.01 -1.97 23.78
N VAL A 13 16.78 -1.95 22.48
CA VAL A 13 15.57 -2.54 21.91
C VAL A 13 15.70 -4.05 22.06
N THR A 14 14.68 -4.70 22.62
CA THR A 14 14.64 -6.16 22.82
C THR A 14 13.66 -6.83 21.86
N ASN A 15 12.65 -6.10 21.41
CA ASN A 15 11.65 -6.54 20.46
C ASN A 15 11.13 -5.35 19.63
N ALA A 16 10.58 -5.64 18.47
CA ALA A 16 9.88 -4.69 17.62
C ALA A 16 8.66 -5.37 16.99
N LEU A 17 7.58 -4.61 16.85
CA LEU A 17 6.37 -5.05 16.18
C LEU A 17 6.06 -4.06 15.05
N TYR A 18 5.97 -4.56 13.84
CA TYR A 18 5.44 -3.84 12.70
C TYR A 18 4.01 -4.35 12.42
N CYS A 19 3.07 -3.43 12.24
CA CYS A 19 1.68 -3.74 11.93
C CYS A 19 1.26 -2.96 10.67
N CYS A 20 0.64 -3.65 9.73
CA CYS A 20 0.11 -3.06 8.51
C CYS A 20 -1.29 -3.60 8.25
N TYR A 21 -2.28 -2.75 8.50
CA TYR A 21 -3.66 -3.07 8.14
C TYR A 21 -3.81 -3.23 6.63
N ASP A 22 -4.39 -4.33 6.18
CA ASP A 22 -4.78 -4.60 4.81
C ASP A 22 -6.28 -4.34 4.64
N VAL A 23 -6.61 -3.27 3.92
CA VAL A 23 -8.01 -2.88 3.69
C VAL A 23 -8.70 -3.79 2.66
N VAL A 24 -7.94 -4.48 1.81
CA VAL A 24 -8.50 -5.38 0.79
C VAL A 24 -9.03 -6.66 1.44
N ARG A 25 -8.26 -7.23 2.37
CA ARG A 25 -8.60 -8.47 3.08
C ARG A 25 -9.23 -8.26 4.46
N GLY A 26 -9.14 -7.06 5.03
CA GLY A 26 -9.70 -6.72 6.34
C GLY A 26 -8.92 -7.32 7.52
N VAL A 27 -7.62 -7.53 7.36
CA VAL A 27 -6.72 -8.12 8.38
C VAL A 27 -5.55 -7.20 8.68
N ASP A 28 -4.92 -7.33 9.84
CA ASP A 28 -3.68 -6.66 10.19
C ASP A 28 -2.49 -7.62 10.02
N VAL A 29 -1.61 -7.34 9.06
CA VAL A 29 -0.40 -8.13 8.83
C VAL A 29 0.67 -7.66 9.81
N ARG A 30 1.22 -8.59 10.60
CA ARG A 30 2.16 -8.29 11.68
C ARG A 30 3.50 -8.98 11.46
N VAL A 31 4.57 -8.26 11.78
CA VAL A 31 5.94 -8.78 11.85
C VAL A 31 6.47 -8.49 13.23
N GLU A 32 6.73 -9.54 13.99
CA GLU A 32 7.32 -9.48 15.31
C GLU A 32 8.78 -9.92 15.25
N VAL A 33 9.68 -9.01 15.61
CA VAL A 33 11.13 -9.25 15.65
C VAL A 33 11.58 -9.28 17.10
N ASN A 34 12.26 -10.35 17.49
CA ASN A 34 12.86 -10.52 18.81
C ASN A 34 14.39 -10.48 18.70
N MET A 35 15.09 -9.85 19.66
CA MET A 35 16.55 -9.77 19.71
C MET A 35 17.11 -10.70 20.80
N PRO A 36 18.19 -11.47 20.55
CA PRO A 36 19.12 -11.39 19.42
C PRO A 36 18.71 -12.16 18.15
N GLY A 37 17.48 -12.68 18.08
CA GLY A 37 16.96 -13.32 16.87
C GLY A 37 15.52 -13.80 17.02
N GLY A 38 14.89 -14.07 15.88
CA GLY A 38 13.49 -14.43 15.77
C GLY A 38 12.73 -13.38 14.99
N CYS A 39 12.06 -13.81 13.92
CA CYS A 39 11.11 -13.03 13.16
C CYS A 39 9.90 -13.92 12.94
N VAL A 40 8.72 -13.49 13.36
CA VAL A 40 7.46 -14.20 13.13
C VAL A 40 6.52 -13.26 12.42
N CYS A 41 5.93 -13.75 11.34
CA CYS A 41 4.94 -13.03 10.56
C CYS A 41 3.59 -13.74 10.70
N TYR A 42 2.53 -13.00 10.96
CA TYR A 42 1.18 -13.55 11.15
C TYR A 42 0.12 -12.50 10.81
N THR A 43 -1.14 -12.91 10.73
CA THR A 43 -2.25 -11.98 10.51
C THR A 43 -3.22 -11.94 11.69
N VAL A 44 -3.86 -10.79 11.88
CA VAL A 44 -4.86 -10.59 12.93
C VAL A 44 -6.17 -10.11 12.31
N GLY A 45 -7.25 -10.85 12.56
CA GLY A 45 -8.59 -10.53 12.09
C GLY A 45 -9.24 -9.37 12.86
N PRO A 46 -10.41 -8.88 12.38
CA PRO A 46 -11.12 -7.74 12.98
C PRO A 46 -11.66 -8.03 14.39
N ASP A 47 -11.85 -9.30 14.73
CA ASP A 47 -12.26 -9.79 16.04
C ASP A 47 -11.07 -10.09 16.98
N GLY A 48 -9.85 -9.89 16.51
CA GLY A 48 -8.61 -10.21 17.23
C GLY A 48 -8.14 -11.66 17.07
N THR A 49 -8.80 -12.46 16.23
CA THR A 49 -8.34 -13.83 15.93
C THR A 49 -6.97 -13.78 15.25
N ILE A 50 -6.03 -14.60 15.73
CA ILE A 50 -4.66 -14.67 15.21
C ILE A 50 -4.55 -15.89 14.28
N ASP A 51 -4.15 -15.66 13.03
CA ASP A 51 -3.67 -16.72 12.14
C ASP A 51 -2.14 -16.73 12.20
N GLU A 52 -1.59 -17.70 12.93
CA GLU A 52 -0.14 -17.89 13.13
C GLU A 52 0.60 -18.34 11.87
N ARG A 53 -0.12 -18.67 10.79
CA ARG A 53 0.47 -18.99 9.50
C ARG A 53 1.20 -17.76 8.94
N GLU A 54 2.38 -18.01 8.37
CA GLU A 54 3.11 -16.99 7.64
C GLU A 54 2.26 -16.44 6.46
N PRO A 55 2.13 -15.11 6.33
CA PRO A 55 1.39 -14.52 5.23
C PRO A 55 1.96 -14.92 3.87
N ASP A 56 1.08 -15.29 2.94
CA ASP A 56 1.46 -15.63 1.58
C ASP A 56 1.81 -14.39 0.74
N GLU A 57 2.31 -14.60 -0.48
CA GLU A 57 2.74 -13.51 -1.37
C GLU A 57 1.59 -12.52 -1.67
N ALA A 58 0.38 -13.03 -1.87
CA ALA A 58 -0.77 -12.19 -2.17
C ALA A 58 -1.22 -11.37 -0.93
N GLU A 59 -1.06 -11.89 0.28
CA GLU A 59 -1.29 -11.14 1.54
C GLU A 59 -0.27 -10.01 1.71
N TRP A 60 0.99 -10.26 1.37
CA TRP A 60 2.02 -9.21 1.38
C TRP A 60 1.76 -8.12 0.35
N GLU A 61 1.32 -8.51 -0.86
CA GLU A 61 0.97 -7.57 -1.90
C GLU A 61 -0.19 -6.67 -1.50
N THR A 62 -1.31 -7.23 -1.02
CA THR A 62 -2.47 -6.43 -0.61
C THR A 62 -2.17 -5.56 0.62
N ALA A 63 -1.34 -6.02 1.55
CA ALA A 63 -0.82 -5.20 2.64
C ALA A 63 0.09 -4.05 2.14
N ARG A 64 0.97 -4.30 1.17
CA ARG A 64 1.79 -3.27 0.52
C ARG A 64 0.93 -2.22 -0.19
N LEU A 65 -0.09 -2.65 -0.93
CA LEU A 65 -1.06 -1.74 -1.56
C LEU A 65 -1.72 -0.86 -0.51
N SER A 66 -2.21 -1.46 0.57
CA SER A 66 -2.88 -0.75 1.68
C SER A 66 -1.98 0.27 2.36
N ALA A 67 -0.70 -0.07 2.60
CA ALA A 67 0.28 0.86 3.14
C ALA A 67 0.47 2.07 2.22
N TRP A 68 0.55 1.84 0.90
CA TRP A 68 0.73 2.92 -0.06
C TRP A 68 -0.50 3.80 -0.19
N LEU A 69 -1.71 3.23 -0.22
CA LEU A 69 -2.96 4.00 -0.23
C LEU A 69 -3.01 4.96 0.97
N ARG A 70 -2.66 4.49 2.17
CA ARG A 70 -2.57 5.34 3.36
C ARG A 70 -1.48 6.40 3.29
N ALA A 71 -0.34 6.09 2.68
CA ALA A 71 0.75 7.06 2.50
C ALA A 71 0.40 8.14 1.46
N ALA A 72 -0.34 7.78 0.41
CA ALA A 72 -0.79 8.68 -0.64
C ALA A 72 -1.94 9.59 -0.16
N ALA A 73 -2.80 9.09 0.73
CA ALA A 73 -3.84 9.88 1.37
C ALA A 73 -3.25 11.01 2.22
N ALA A 74 -3.96 12.15 2.28
CA ALA A 74 -3.59 13.21 3.20
C ALA A 74 -3.71 12.69 4.64
N PRO A 75 -2.68 12.88 5.50
CA PRO A 75 -2.79 12.45 6.89
C PRO A 75 -3.93 13.23 7.55
N GLY A 76 -4.88 12.49 8.14
CA GLY A 76 -5.93 13.07 8.97
C GLY A 76 -5.33 13.86 10.14
N GLU A 77 -6.11 14.78 10.72
CA GLU A 77 -5.62 15.66 11.80
C GLU A 77 -5.02 14.89 12.98
N ALA A 78 -5.56 13.71 13.32
CA ALA A 78 -5.05 12.84 14.38
C ALA A 78 -3.61 12.34 14.13
N LEU A 79 -3.23 12.14 12.87
CA LEU A 79 -1.89 11.68 12.49
C LEU A 79 -0.86 12.83 12.51
N ARG A 80 -1.29 14.08 12.57
CA ARG A 80 -0.40 15.27 12.58
C ARG A 80 0.14 15.62 13.97
N ALA A 81 -0.22 14.85 15.00
CA ALA A 81 0.14 15.09 16.41
C ALA A 81 1.63 14.87 16.78
N GLY A 82 2.55 14.88 15.81
CA GLY A 82 4.01 14.93 16.06
C GLY A 82 4.75 13.59 16.12
N CYS A 83 4.05 12.45 16.09
CA CYS A 83 4.67 11.12 16.13
C CYS A 83 4.66 10.37 14.79
N LEU A 84 4.03 10.93 13.74
CA LEU A 84 4.02 10.30 12.42
C LEU A 84 5.35 10.57 11.70
N GLN A 85 6.12 9.50 11.48
CA GLN A 85 7.23 9.51 10.54
C GLN A 85 6.71 9.16 9.15
N ARG A 86 6.92 10.05 8.18
CA ARG A 86 6.60 9.81 6.77
C ARG A 86 7.87 9.43 6.03
N PHE A 87 7.89 8.21 5.52
CA PHE A 87 8.90 7.78 4.57
C PHE A 87 8.36 8.05 3.18
N GLU A 88 9.11 8.79 2.36
CA GLU A 88 8.76 8.91 0.95
C GLU A 88 8.94 7.53 0.30
N PRO A 89 7.88 6.96 -0.29
CA PRO A 89 8.05 5.73 -1.04
C PRO A 89 8.96 6.04 -2.24
N GLN A 90 10.21 5.59 -2.17
CA GLN A 90 11.14 5.64 -3.30
C GLN A 90 10.65 4.67 -4.38
N ALA A 91 9.59 5.04 -5.11
CA ALA A 91 9.05 4.21 -6.18
C ALA A 91 9.91 4.40 -7.43
N THR A 92 10.74 3.41 -7.73
CA THR A 92 11.33 3.23 -9.07
C THR A 92 10.21 3.05 -10.12
N PRO A 93 10.46 3.28 -11.41
CA PRO A 93 9.47 3.05 -12.46
C PRO A 93 8.86 1.64 -12.46
N ALA A 94 9.67 0.63 -12.11
CA ALA A 94 9.24 -0.76 -11.98
C ALA A 94 8.25 -0.93 -10.80
N GLN A 95 8.61 -0.43 -9.61
CA GLN A 95 7.74 -0.51 -8.43
C GLN A 95 6.43 0.26 -8.61
N GLU A 96 6.43 1.31 -9.44
CA GLU A 96 5.20 2.01 -9.84
C GLU A 96 4.34 1.17 -10.79
N ALA A 97 4.95 0.48 -11.76
CA ALA A 97 4.23 -0.42 -12.66
C ALA A 97 3.58 -1.57 -11.88
N ASP A 98 4.32 -2.22 -10.98
CA ASP A 98 3.82 -3.29 -10.11
C ASP A 98 2.59 -2.82 -9.29
N PHE A 99 2.64 -1.59 -8.78
CA PHE A 99 1.52 -1.04 -8.04
C PHE A 99 0.33 -0.70 -8.89
N LEU A 100 0.52 -0.11 -10.07
CA LEU A 100 -0.60 0.18 -10.95
C LEU A 100 -1.30 -1.12 -11.36
N ALA A 101 -0.54 -2.20 -11.55
CA ALA A 101 -1.10 -3.52 -11.78
C ALA A 101 -1.90 -4.02 -10.57
N LEU A 102 -1.29 -4.03 -9.39
CA LEU A 102 -1.96 -4.49 -8.17
C LEU A 102 -3.20 -3.65 -7.81
N ALA A 103 -3.13 -2.33 -8.01
CA ALA A 103 -4.25 -1.42 -7.82
C ALA A 103 -5.37 -1.70 -8.81
N ALA A 104 -5.06 -2.06 -10.05
CA ALA A 104 -6.07 -2.42 -11.05
C ALA A 104 -6.78 -3.72 -10.69
N GLU A 105 -6.05 -4.72 -10.22
CA GLU A 105 -6.63 -5.97 -9.73
C GLU A 105 -7.55 -5.75 -8.53
N ALA A 106 -7.08 -5.00 -7.53
CA ALA A 106 -7.88 -4.63 -6.37
C ALA A 106 -9.12 -3.81 -6.75
N ALA A 107 -9.00 -2.89 -7.72
CA ALA A 107 -10.14 -2.12 -8.23
C ALA A 107 -11.18 -3.01 -8.92
N ARG A 108 -10.75 -3.97 -9.75
CA ARG A 108 -11.65 -4.92 -10.41
C ARG A 108 -12.36 -5.82 -9.40
N SER A 109 -11.63 -6.32 -8.41
CA SER A 109 -12.20 -7.10 -7.30
C SER A 109 -13.23 -6.29 -6.51
N ALA A 110 -12.90 -5.03 -6.17
CA ALA A 110 -13.81 -4.14 -5.45
C ALA A 110 -15.05 -3.77 -6.28
N ASP A 111 -14.91 -3.47 -7.57
CA ASP A 111 -16.03 -3.21 -8.48
C ASP A 111 -16.95 -4.43 -8.59
N ALA A 112 -16.39 -5.63 -8.79
CA ALA A 112 -17.15 -6.88 -8.82
C ALA A 112 -17.95 -7.11 -7.53
N ARG A 113 -17.33 -6.94 -6.35
CA ARG A 113 -18.01 -7.02 -5.04
C ARG A 113 -19.08 -5.94 -4.85
N SER A 114 -18.84 -4.74 -5.39
CA SER A 114 -19.82 -3.64 -5.31
C SER A 114 -21.07 -3.91 -6.16
N ARG A 115 -20.91 -4.62 -7.29
CA ARG A 115 -21.99 -5.00 -8.22
C ARG A 115 -22.76 -6.24 -7.78
N ALA A 116 -22.09 -7.18 -7.11
CA ALA A 116 -22.69 -8.41 -6.61
C ALA A 116 -23.85 -8.16 -5.61
N GLY A 117 -23.85 -6.99 -4.95
CA GLY A 117 -24.83 -6.68 -3.90
C GLY A 117 -24.55 -7.41 -2.58
N GLY A 118 -25.13 -6.94 -1.48
CA GLY A 118 -24.97 -7.53 -0.14
C GLY A 118 -24.36 -6.59 0.90
N ALA A 119 -24.07 -7.14 2.08
CA ALA A 119 -23.59 -6.39 3.24
C ALA A 119 -22.22 -5.71 3.01
N ASP A 120 -21.36 -6.29 2.17
CA ASP A 120 -20.02 -5.78 1.87
C ASP A 120 -19.99 -4.76 0.71
N SER A 121 -21.08 -4.60 -0.06
CA SER A 121 -21.05 -3.77 -1.27
C SER A 121 -20.80 -2.29 -1.00
N ALA A 122 -21.16 -1.79 0.18
CA ALA A 122 -20.85 -0.42 0.60
C ALA A 122 -19.34 -0.24 0.87
N GLY A 123 -18.72 -1.20 1.57
CA GLY A 123 -17.28 -1.21 1.85
C GLY A 123 -16.46 -1.35 0.56
N ALA A 124 -16.86 -2.26 -0.32
CA ALA A 124 -16.23 -2.43 -1.63
C ALA A 124 -16.27 -1.16 -2.49
N ARG A 125 -17.38 -0.41 -2.47
CA ARG A 125 -17.51 0.87 -3.19
C ARG A 125 -16.61 1.95 -2.59
N ALA A 126 -16.51 2.00 -1.25
CA ALA A 126 -15.62 2.93 -0.57
C ALA A 126 -14.16 2.65 -0.90
N LEU A 127 -13.73 1.38 -0.81
CA LEU A 127 -12.39 0.93 -1.19
C LEU A 127 -12.06 1.30 -2.63
N LEU A 128 -12.98 1.04 -3.56
CA LEU A 128 -12.81 1.42 -4.97
C LEU A 128 -12.60 2.93 -5.11
N GLY A 129 -13.42 3.75 -4.45
CA GLY A 129 -13.30 5.21 -4.48
C GLY A 129 -11.95 5.70 -3.95
N ASP A 130 -11.54 5.20 -2.79
CA ASP A 130 -10.27 5.59 -2.14
C ASP A 130 -9.05 5.16 -2.96
N LEU A 131 -9.11 3.97 -3.56
CA LEU A 131 -8.06 3.45 -4.42
C LEU A 131 -7.89 4.32 -5.67
N LEU A 132 -8.98 4.59 -6.41
CA LEU A 132 -8.93 5.42 -7.62
C LEU A 132 -8.47 6.86 -7.29
N ALA A 133 -8.93 7.41 -6.17
CA ALA A 133 -8.51 8.73 -5.72
C ALA A 133 -7.00 8.79 -5.40
N SER A 134 -6.48 7.76 -4.74
CA SER A 134 -5.06 7.65 -4.36
C SER A 134 -4.16 7.47 -5.58
N VAL A 135 -4.54 6.61 -6.53
CA VAL A 135 -3.81 6.43 -7.80
C VAL A 135 -3.77 7.75 -8.57
N ARG A 136 -4.89 8.46 -8.68
CA ARG A 136 -4.95 9.78 -9.33
C ARG A 136 -4.03 10.79 -8.65
N GLN A 137 -4.05 10.85 -7.32
CA GLN A 137 -3.21 11.77 -6.55
C GLN A 137 -1.72 11.49 -6.78
N GLN A 138 -1.32 10.23 -6.73
CA GLN A 138 0.07 9.81 -6.94
C GLN A 138 0.58 10.20 -8.33
N LEU A 139 -0.20 9.90 -9.37
CA LEU A 139 0.16 10.21 -10.75
C LEU A 139 0.20 11.73 -10.98
N SER A 140 -0.67 12.49 -10.29
CA SER A 140 -0.66 13.95 -10.32
C SER A 140 0.60 14.53 -9.67
N CYS A 141 0.97 14.07 -8.48
CA CYS A 141 2.19 14.50 -7.77
C CYS A 141 3.46 14.21 -8.56
N ARG A 142 3.45 13.15 -9.38
CA ARG A 142 4.58 12.76 -10.25
C ARG A 142 4.52 13.34 -11.67
N GLN A 143 3.49 14.12 -12.00
CA GLN A 143 3.27 14.66 -13.35
C GLN A 143 3.10 13.58 -14.44
N LEU A 144 2.57 12.41 -14.08
CA LEU A 144 2.34 11.25 -14.96
C LEU A 144 0.88 11.16 -15.42
N LEU A 145 0.25 12.31 -15.71
CA LEU A 145 -1.18 12.39 -16.02
C LEU A 145 -1.55 11.63 -17.30
N ALA A 146 -0.69 11.63 -18.33
CA ALA A 146 -0.93 10.88 -19.56
C ALA A 146 -1.04 9.37 -19.29
N ARG A 147 -0.07 8.82 -18.53
CA ARG A 147 -0.08 7.42 -18.07
C ARG A 147 -1.33 7.12 -17.24
N GLY A 148 -1.77 8.06 -16.41
CA GLY A 148 -3.01 7.92 -15.65
C GLY A 148 -4.24 7.79 -16.51
N VAL A 149 -4.38 8.61 -17.55
CA VAL A 149 -5.52 8.53 -18.49
C VAL A 149 -5.56 7.16 -19.15
N GLU A 150 -4.42 6.64 -19.60
CA GLU A 150 -4.35 5.32 -20.23
C GLU A 150 -4.70 4.21 -19.24
N TRP A 151 -4.19 4.27 -18.01
CA TRP A 151 -4.52 3.29 -16.97
C TRP A 151 -6.01 3.29 -16.61
N PHE A 152 -6.62 4.46 -16.42
CA PHE A 152 -8.06 4.55 -16.13
C PHE A 152 -8.92 4.07 -17.30
N ARG A 153 -8.51 4.32 -18.55
CA ARG A 153 -9.20 3.79 -19.74
C ARG A 153 -9.11 2.27 -19.80
N ALA A 154 -7.91 1.72 -19.68
CA ALA A 154 -7.69 0.28 -19.67
C ALA A 154 -8.51 -0.40 -18.55
N LEU A 155 -8.55 0.21 -17.36
CA LEU A 155 -9.36 -0.29 -16.25
C LEU A 155 -10.87 -0.28 -16.56
N ALA A 156 -11.38 0.80 -17.18
CA ALA A 156 -12.80 0.93 -17.54
C ALA A 156 -13.22 -0.02 -18.67
N GLU A 157 -12.31 -0.31 -19.60
CA GLU A 157 -12.51 -1.24 -20.71
C GLU A 157 -12.35 -2.71 -20.30
N GLY A 158 -11.86 -2.97 -19.08
CA GLY A 158 -11.50 -4.32 -18.64
C GLY A 158 -10.28 -4.88 -19.36
N ASP A 159 -9.44 -4.01 -19.93
CA ASP A 159 -8.23 -4.37 -20.66
C ASP A 159 -7.15 -4.88 -19.69
N GLU A 160 -6.51 -5.99 -20.06
CA GLU A 160 -5.39 -6.58 -19.31
C GLU A 160 -4.21 -5.60 -19.20
N ARG A 161 -4.10 -4.59 -20.08
CA ARG A 161 -3.11 -3.50 -19.98
C ARG A 161 -3.16 -2.75 -18.64
N ALA A 162 -4.30 -2.74 -17.94
CA ALA A 162 -4.38 -2.15 -16.60
C ALA A 162 -3.58 -2.96 -15.57
N THR A 163 -3.35 -4.25 -15.84
CA THR A 163 -2.54 -5.20 -15.04
C THR A 163 -1.26 -5.66 -15.71
N GLY A 164 -1.03 -5.28 -16.96
CA GLY A 164 0.13 -5.68 -17.73
C GLY A 164 1.39 -5.01 -17.17
N VAL A 165 2.17 -5.76 -16.41
CA VAL A 165 3.55 -5.42 -16.04
C VAL A 165 4.44 -5.62 -17.26
N ASP A 166 4.14 -4.95 -18.38
CA ASP A 166 5.07 -4.98 -19.49
C ASP A 166 6.14 -3.93 -19.23
N ALA A 167 7.38 -4.37 -18.99
CA ALA A 167 8.53 -3.48 -18.94
C ALA A 167 8.65 -2.64 -20.23
N ALA A 168 8.02 -3.08 -21.35
CA ALA A 168 7.87 -2.28 -22.55
C ALA A 168 7.06 -0.98 -22.35
N TRP A 169 6.13 -0.91 -21.40
CA TRP A 169 5.42 0.33 -21.03
C TRP A 169 6.30 1.33 -20.28
N ALA A 170 7.34 0.88 -19.57
CA ALA A 170 8.35 1.76 -18.99
C ALA A 170 9.31 2.33 -20.05
N TYR A 171 9.41 1.68 -21.21
CA TYR A 171 10.31 2.04 -22.32
C TYR A 171 9.62 2.75 -23.49
N ALA A 172 8.29 2.61 -23.65
CA ALA A 172 7.55 3.13 -24.81
C ALA A 172 7.44 4.67 -24.87
N TRP A 173 7.89 5.41 -23.84
CA TRP A 173 7.73 6.87 -23.75
C TRP A 173 9.04 7.66 -23.53
N GLY A 174 10.18 7.16 -24.04
CA GLY A 174 11.23 8.05 -24.54
C GLY A 174 11.98 8.95 -23.54
N PHE A 175 12.19 8.53 -22.30
CA PHE A 175 13.28 9.09 -21.50
C PHE A 175 14.58 8.34 -21.85
N GLU A 176 15.29 8.85 -22.86
CA GLU A 176 16.72 8.57 -22.99
C GLU A 176 17.40 8.89 -21.67
N ARG A 177 18.31 8.02 -21.23
CA ARG A 177 19.29 8.39 -20.21
C ARG A 177 20.04 9.61 -20.72
N THR A 178 19.76 10.80 -20.18
CA THR A 178 20.78 11.83 -20.11
C THR A 178 21.79 11.36 -19.06
N THR A 179 22.69 10.48 -19.48
CA THR A 179 23.99 10.35 -18.84
C THR A 179 24.71 11.69 -19.02
N GLY A 180 24.77 12.46 -17.93
CA GLY A 180 25.82 13.45 -17.68
C GLY A 180 26.68 12.94 -16.54
#